data_AF-A0A8B6CDJ3-F1
#
_entry.id   AF-A0A8B6CDJ3-F1
#
_cell.length_a   1.000
_cell.length_b   1.000
_cell.length_c   1.000
_cell.angle_alpha   90.00
_cell.angle_beta   90.00
_cell.angle_gamma   90.00
#
_symmetry.space_group_name_H-M   'P 1'
#
loop_
_entity.id
_entity.type
_entity.pdbx_description
1 polymer ?
#
loop_
_entity_poly.entity_id
_entity_poly.type
_entity_poly.pdbx_seq_one_letter_code
_entity_poly.pdbx_strand_id
1 'polypeptide(L)'
;MPPPLANKINTKDNKEIKNKDGNKTVQSLLAPKKDQQIANQGNPPPKRDKRTFSDVSEESLEGIDLMSIHSDLKDKKKSLQDTVKKSDLDNLVKQKDLKDLVTTIVSKLLSTLKESITEEFNTKLRERTGKLKDEIDALNIDNENFKERLRTKDRQIEELQEKVADCNHRSIDALKSANYNEQYSRKHNIRMVNFPEKRNENLRDVFVKMVKKDLNVEIEPSDVIAIHRIPGKEGNIKPVIAKVRNTEIKIKIMRNKKGLKNDIKFHDDITQRNLGLLARLNTNVMLNNAWFYNCSVYGKLKDKTHSNEDIEKLWQDEWGNTCIFSHCNNKSAGVSVMFNKGLDFKIHDSKIDQKGRFIVLDLSLYEQRLTFVTVYGFNTDEPSLFSDILHNISCYTNTSILMCGDWNVVQDFHMDTYNILHNRNLNSRNKIEEISQTFELLDPWRTCHPDDKKFTWRQTSPIKQSRLDYFLVSEDLFSLMKNAKIIPGYKTDHSAIVFTFSASLDKRVRDIGSLIHSC
;
A
#
# COMPACT_ATOMS: atom_id res chain seq x y z
N MET A 1 31.15 -2.86 -31.29
CA MET A 1 31.10 -3.12 -29.84
C MET A 1 30.19 -4.31 -29.60
N PRO A 2 30.60 -5.28 -28.77
CA PRO A 2 29.98 -6.60 -28.70
C PRO A 2 28.63 -6.57 -27.94
N PRO A 3 27.77 -7.60 -28.11
CA PRO A 3 26.47 -7.70 -27.44
C PRO A 3 26.61 -8.17 -25.98
N PRO A 4 25.63 -7.86 -25.11
CA PRO A 4 25.69 -8.18 -23.69
C PRO A 4 25.44 -9.67 -23.41
N LEU A 5 26.28 -10.21 -22.52
CA LEU A 5 26.26 -11.57 -21.99
C LEU A 5 25.01 -11.84 -21.15
N ALA A 6 24.29 -12.90 -21.51
CA ALA A 6 23.24 -13.51 -20.72
C ALA A 6 23.84 -14.39 -19.62
N ASN A 7 23.61 -14.05 -18.35
CA ASN A 7 23.89 -14.96 -17.23
C ASN A 7 22.72 -15.92 -17.02
N LYS A 8 22.89 -17.14 -17.53
CA LYS A 8 22.16 -18.33 -17.09
C LYS A 8 22.74 -18.76 -15.73
N ILE A 9 21.94 -18.71 -14.67
CA ILE A 9 22.25 -19.43 -13.43
C ILE A 9 21.65 -20.83 -13.55
N ASN A 10 22.54 -21.80 -13.48
CA ASN A 10 22.34 -23.23 -13.63
C ASN A 10 21.92 -23.80 -12.28
N THR A 11 20.70 -24.32 -12.17
CA THR A 11 20.19 -25.06 -11.01
C THR A 11 20.38 -26.56 -11.23
N LYS A 12 21.51 -27.11 -10.78
CA LYS A 12 21.68 -28.55 -10.56
C LYS A 12 22.68 -28.78 -9.44
N ASP A 13 22.20 -29.33 -8.33
CA ASP A 13 22.68 -30.58 -7.74
C ASP A 13 22.18 -30.69 -6.29
N ASN A 14 21.00 -31.30 -6.13
CA ASN A 14 20.59 -31.93 -4.88
C ASN A 14 20.54 -33.44 -5.15
N LYS A 15 21.52 -34.17 -4.63
CA LYS A 15 21.44 -35.61 -4.42
C LYS A 15 21.41 -35.88 -2.93
N GLU A 16 20.39 -36.65 -2.55
CA GLU A 16 20.15 -37.24 -1.25
C GLU A 16 21.34 -38.07 -0.74
N ILE A 17 21.50 -38.16 0.59
CA ILE A 17 21.41 -39.43 1.35
C ILE A 17 21.23 -39.14 2.86
N LYS A 18 20.05 -39.56 3.34
CA LYS A 18 19.59 -40.07 4.66
C LYS A 18 20.45 -39.93 5.94
N ASN A 19 19.79 -39.46 7.00
CA ASN A 19 19.73 -40.04 8.36
C ASN A 19 18.44 -39.52 9.02
N LYS A 20 17.39 -40.33 9.18
CA LYS A 20 17.02 -41.19 10.34
C LYS A 20 16.95 -40.46 11.69
N ASP A 21 15.80 -40.69 12.32
CA ASP A 21 15.37 -40.39 13.70
C ASP A 21 14.94 -38.93 13.95
N GLY A 22 13.71 -38.61 14.33
CA GLY A 22 12.71 -39.40 15.05
C GLY A 22 12.35 -38.66 16.32
N ASN A 23 11.51 -37.62 16.20
CA ASN A 23 10.88 -36.92 17.31
C ASN A 23 10.35 -37.90 18.36
N LYS A 24 10.70 -37.71 19.63
CA LYS A 24 9.79 -37.97 20.76
C LYS A 24 10.23 -37.27 22.05
N THR A 25 9.21 -36.69 22.64
CA THR A 25 9.11 -35.79 23.78
C THR A 25 9.52 -36.43 25.10
N VAL A 26 10.08 -35.60 25.99
CA VAL A 26 10.47 -35.94 27.36
C VAL A 26 9.22 -36.07 28.24
N GLN A 27 8.58 -37.24 28.21
CA GLN A 27 7.57 -37.69 29.18
C GLN A 27 7.60 -39.22 29.29
N SER A 28 8.64 -39.79 29.93
CA SER A 28 8.66 -41.24 30.28
C SER A 28 9.81 -41.66 31.23
N LEU A 29 10.04 -40.97 32.36
CA LEU A 29 10.98 -41.45 33.40
C LEU A 29 10.43 -41.32 34.83
N LEU A 30 9.22 -41.84 35.07
CA LEU A 30 8.73 -42.18 36.40
C LEU A 30 8.02 -43.54 36.34
N ALA A 31 8.42 -44.47 37.22
CA ALA A 31 7.84 -45.77 37.60
C ALA A 31 8.80 -46.99 37.45
N PRO A 32 8.68 -48.00 38.34
CA PRO A 32 9.80 -48.74 38.92
C PRO A 32 9.98 -50.16 38.35
N LYS A 33 11.15 -50.77 38.56
CA LYS A 33 11.39 -52.20 38.28
C LYS A 33 11.67 -52.98 39.56
N LYS A 34 10.84 -54.01 39.80
CA LYS A 34 11.08 -55.14 40.71
C LYS A 34 11.64 -56.33 39.92
N ASP A 35 12.65 -56.94 40.53
CA ASP A 35 12.99 -58.36 40.70
C ASP A 35 12.76 -59.40 39.59
N GLN A 36 13.82 -60.18 39.32
CA GLN A 36 13.89 -61.66 39.28
C GLN A 36 15.38 -62.08 39.19
N GLN A 37 16.00 -62.67 40.24
CA GLN A 37 16.23 -64.11 40.52
C GLN A 37 16.90 -64.87 39.35
N ILE A 38 17.92 -65.75 39.47
CA ILE A 38 18.17 -66.98 40.28
C ILE A 38 19.69 -67.30 40.12
N ALA A 39 20.47 -67.81 41.10
CA ALA A 39 20.74 -69.25 41.26
C ALA A 39 21.61 -69.63 42.48
N ASN A 40 21.31 -70.84 42.98
CA ASN A 40 21.71 -71.56 44.19
C ASN A 40 23.15 -72.11 44.25
N GLN A 41 23.61 -72.40 45.49
CA GLN A 41 24.26 -73.63 46.01
C GLN A 41 24.61 -73.35 47.51
N GLY A 42 24.45 -74.17 48.56
CA GLY A 42 24.00 -75.55 48.76
C GLY A 42 24.89 -76.29 49.79
N ASN A 43 24.61 -76.16 51.11
CA ASN A 43 24.95 -77.02 52.30
C ASN A 43 26.41 -77.51 52.56
N PRO A 44 26.83 -77.98 53.77
CA PRO A 44 26.05 -78.56 54.89
C PRO A 44 26.45 -78.15 56.36
N PRO A 45 25.70 -78.53 57.42
CA PRO A 45 26.17 -78.67 58.82
C PRO A 45 26.62 -80.14 59.08
N PRO A 46 27.15 -80.64 60.24
CA PRO A 46 26.93 -80.25 61.66
C PRO A 46 28.10 -80.60 62.65
N LYS A 47 27.76 -80.73 63.96
CA LYS A 47 28.40 -81.54 65.06
C LYS A 47 29.39 -80.79 66.00
N ARG A 48 29.44 -81.03 67.32
CA ARG A 48 28.79 -82.02 68.22
C ARG A 48 29.01 -81.65 69.70
N ASP A 49 28.01 -82.03 70.50
CA ASP A 49 27.99 -82.64 71.85
C ASP A 49 29.27 -82.68 72.72
N LYS A 50 29.10 -82.49 74.03
CA LYS A 50 29.02 -83.56 75.08
C LYS A 50 29.15 -82.91 76.48
N ARG A 51 28.14 -83.08 77.36
CA ARG A 51 28.05 -84.12 78.44
C ARG A 51 29.04 -83.84 79.59
N THR A 52 28.80 -84.05 80.89
CA THR A 52 27.77 -84.74 81.69
C THR A 52 28.23 -84.71 83.17
N PHE A 53 27.28 -84.90 84.10
CA PHE A 53 27.42 -85.72 85.33
C PHE A 53 28.28 -85.12 86.47
N SER A 54 28.03 -85.37 87.75
CA SER A 54 27.10 -86.24 88.47
C SER A 54 27.38 -86.04 89.98
N ASP A 55 26.35 -86.12 90.81
CA ASP A 55 26.15 -87.15 91.86
C ASP A 55 27.13 -87.03 93.04
N VAL A 56 26.78 -87.07 94.32
CA VAL A 56 25.78 -87.76 95.16
C VAL A 56 26.50 -87.73 96.54
N SER A 57 25.86 -87.30 97.63
CA SER A 57 25.51 -88.14 98.80
C SER A 57 26.74 -88.82 99.47
N GLU A 58 26.87 -88.99 100.77
CA GLU A 58 26.02 -88.92 101.95
C GLU A 58 26.98 -89.20 103.13
N GLU A 59 26.61 -88.73 104.33
CA GLU A 59 26.89 -89.40 105.62
C GLU A 59 28.37 -89.61 106.04
N SER A 60 28.82 -89.44 107.29
CA SER A 60 28.16 -89.46 108.59
C SER A 60 29.13 -88.86 109.64
N LEU A 61 28.52 -88.16 110.60
CA LEU A 61 28.87 -87.88 112.00
C LEU A 61 30.28 -88.25 112.53
N GLU A 62 30.98 -87.26 113.10
CA GLU A 62 31.16 -87.14 114.56
C GLU A 62 31.96 -85.86 114.94
N GLY A 63 31.29 -84.92 115.61
CA GLY A 63 31.89 -84.09 116.68
C GLY A 63 32.89 -82.99 116.33
N ILE A 64 32.54 -81.99 115.49
CA ILE A 64 33.12 -80.63 115.53
C ILE A 64 31.99 -79.61 115.33
N ASP A 65 32.02 -78.52 116.10
CA ASP A 65 31.00 -77.46 116.22
C ASP A 65 30.50 -76.88 114.87
N LEU A 66 29.41 -77.45 114.36
CA LEU A 66 28.82 -77.20 113.03
C LEU A 66 27.86 -75.99 112.97
N MET A 67 27.50 -75.38 114.10
CA MET A 67 26.58 -74.23 114.10
C MET A 67 27.27 -72.91 113.69
N SER A 68 28.57 -72.78 113.95
CA SER A 68 29.34 -71.59 113.59
C SER A 68 29.67 -71.50 112.09
N ILE A 69 30.12 -72.62 111.49
CA ILE A 69 30.55 -72.67 110.07
C ILE A 69 29.35 -72.54 109.10
N HIS A 70 28.16 -72.98 109.51
CA HIS A 70 26.98 -72.91 108.66
C HIS A 70 26.42 -71.49 108.51
N SER A 71 26.62 -70.63 109.52
CA SER A 71 26.30 -69.20 109.44
C SER A 71 27.21 -68.48 108.45
N ASP A 72 28.53 -68.70 108.57
CA ASP A 72 29.54 -68.04 107.73
C ASP A 72 29.45 -68.43 106.25
N LEU A 73 29.12 -69.69 105.95
CA LEU A 73 28.91 -70.13 104.56
C LEU A 73 27.61 -69.58 103.95
N LYS A 74 26.58 -69.34 104.76
CA LYS A 74 25.31 -68.74 104.31
C LYS A 74 25.48 -67.26 103.95
N ASP A 75 26.26 -66.54 104.75
CA ASP A 75 26.56 -65.13 104.50
C ASP A 75 27.50 -64.94 103.30
N LYS A 76 28.51 -65.81 103.12
CA LYS A 76 29.37 -65.80 101.91
C LYS A 76 28.61 -66.16 100.64
N LYS A 77 27.67 -67.11 100.68
CA LYS A 77 26.85 -67.48 99.51
C LYS A 77 25.92 -66.34 99.09
N LYS A 78 25.33 -65.62 100.05
CA LYS A 78 24.49 -64.44 99.79
C LYS A 78 25.29 -63.31 99.16
N SER A 79 26.49 -63.04 99.69
CA SER A 79 27.40 -62.03 99.14
C SER A 79 27.83 -62.34 97.69
N LEU A 80 28.12 -63.59 97.34
CA LEU A 80 28.51 -63.97 95.98
C LEU A 80 27.36 -63.96 94.96
N GLN A 81 26.12 -64.27 95.37
CA GLN A 81 24.95 -64.19 94.50
C GLN A 81 24.49 -62.76 94.22
N ASP A 82 24.84 -61.81 95.09
CA ASP A 82 24.48 -60.39 94.95
C ASP A 82 25.49 -59.58 94.10
N THR A 83 26.66 -60.14 93.75
CA THR A 83 27.75 -59.32 93.18
C THR A 83 27.73 -59.22 91.65
N VAL A 84 27.16 -60.17 90.87
CA VAL A 84 27.01 -60.03 89.41
C VAL A 84 25.84 -60.87 88.88
N LYS A 85 24.80 -60.25 88.30
CA LYS A 85 23.79 -60.98 87.49
C LYS A 85 24.16 -60.90 86.01
N LYS A 86 23.93 -61.98 85.26
CA LYS A 86 24.15 -62.06 83.81
C LYS A 86 23.36 -60.98 83.02
N SER A 87 22.26 -60.49 83.61
CA SER A 87 21.48 -59.34 83.13
C SER A 87 22.26 -58.03 83.08
N ASP A 88 23.35 -57.91 83.85
CA ASP A 88 24.12 -56.68 83.97
C ASP A 88 25.14 -56.56 82.82
N LEU A 89 25.51 -57.68 82.17
CA LEU A 89 26.33 -57.68 80.95
C LEU A 89 25.51 -57.44 79.66
N ASP A 90 24.27 -57.93 79.56
CA ASP A 90 23.41 -57.74 78.38
C ASP A 90 22.92 -56.29 78.20
N ASN A 91 23.06 -55.46 79.25
CA ASN A 91 22.61 -54.07 79.25
C ASN A 91 23.70 -53.04 78.87
N LEU A 92 24.95 -53.46 78.62
CA LEU A 92 26.04 -52.52 78.37
C LEU A 92 26.05 -51.94 76.94
N VAL A 93 25.57 -52.67 75.93
CA VAL A 93 25.35 -52.14 74.56
C VAL A 93 24.20 -52.91 73.90
N LYS A 94 23.02 -52.29 73.75
CA LYS A 94 21.96 -52.92 72.94
C LYS A 94 22.31 -52.72 71.46
N GLN A 95 22.23 -53.78 70.66
CA GLN A 95 22.45 -53.74 69.20
C GLN A 95 21.61 -52.66 68.48
N LYS A 96 20.47 -52.30 69.08
CA LYS A 96 19.60 -51.20 68.68
C LYS A 96 20.29 -49.83 68.79
N ASP A 97 20.99 -49.57 69.89
CA ASP A 97 21.67 -48.29 70.15
C ASP A 97 22.84 -48.09 69.17
N LEU A 98 23.56 -49.18 68.85
CA LEU A 98 24.62 -49.16 67.85
C LEU A 98 24.07 -48.93 66.43
N LYS A 99 22.93 -49.54 66.10
CA LYS A 99 22.26 -49.34 64.81
C LYS A 99 21.74 -47.91 64.64
N ASP A 100 21.17 -47.33 65.69
CA ASP A 100 20.68 -45.95 65.68
C ASP A 100 21.83 -44.95 65.56
N LEU A 101 22.96 -45.20 66.25
CA LEU A 101 24.18 -44.38 66.12
C LEU A 101 24.77 -44.47 64.69
N VAL A 102 24.93 -45.68 64.14
CA VAL A 102 25.44 -45.88 62.78
C VAL A 102 24.52 -45.24 61.75
N THR A 103 23.20 -45.39 61.89
CA THR A 103 22.22 -44.77 60.99
C THR A 103 22.33 -43.25 61.06
N THR A 104 22.46 -42.68 62.27
CA THR A 104 22.63 -41.24 62.47
C THR A 104 23.91 -40.72 61.81
N ILE A 105 25.03 -41.42 61.97
CA ILE A 105 26.31 -41.05 61.36
C ILE A 105 26.24 -41.13 59.83
N VAL A 106 25.71 -42.22 59.28
CA VAL A 106 25.59 -42.42 57.82
C VAL A 106 24.64 -41.40 57.21
N SER A 107 23.49 -41.13 57.84
CA SER A 107 22.56 -40.10 57.38
C SER A 107 23.19 -38.71 57.38
N LYS A 108 23.98 -38.38 58.42
CA LYS A 108 24.69 -37.11 58.51
C LYS A 108 25.81 -36.98 57.46
N LEU A 109 26.58 -38.06 57.22
CA LEU A 109 27.59 -38.08 56.17
C LEU A 109 26.97 -37.93 54.77
N LEU A 110 25.86 -38.63 54.51
CA LEU A 110 25.13 -38.52 53.25
C LEU A 110 24.53 -37.12 53.05
N SER A 111 24.00 -36.49 54.10
CA SER A 111 23.49 -35.12 54.01
C SER A 111 24.62 -34.14 53.71
N THR A 112 25.74 -34.23 54.43
CA THR A 112 26.90 -33.36 54.22
C THR A 112 27.52 -33.55 52.83
N LEU A 113 27.62 -34.78 52.34
CA LEU A 113 28.12 -35.06 50.99
C LEU A 113 27.15 -34.50 49.92
N LYS A 114 25.84 -34.68 50.11
CA LYS A 114 24.82 -34.15 49.21
C LYS A 114 24.88 -32.62 49.15
N GLU A 115 25.02 -31.96 50.30
CA GLU A 115 25.17 -30.51 50.40
C GLU A 115 26.42 -30.04 49.65
N SER A 116 27.57 -30.66 49.88
CA SER A 116 28.83 -30.31 49.23
C SER A 116 28.78 -30.48 47.70
N ILE A 117 28.26 -31.61 47.20
CA ILE A 117 28.11 -31.83 45.75
C ILE A 117 27.12 -30.83 45.15
N THR A 118 26.02 -30.57 45.85
CA THR A 118 25.00 -29.62 45.38
C THR A 118 25.58 -28.20 45.30
N GLU A 119 26.39 -27.81 46.28
CA GLU A 119 27.05 -26.50 46.33
C GLU A 119 28.08 -26.34 45.20
N GLU A 120 28.95 -27.33 44.98
CA GLU A 120 29.94 -27.28 43.90
C GLU A 120 29.27 -27.26 42.52
N PHE A 121 28.26 -28.10 42.32
CA PHE A 121 27.51 -28.15 41.07
C PHE A 121 26.76 -26.84 40.80
N ASN A 122 26.09 -26.29 41.82
CA ASN A 122 25.41 -25.00 41.70
C ASN A 122 26.39 -23.85 41.40
N THR A 123 27.61 -23.91 41.96
CA THR A 123 28.65 -22.91 41.71
C THR A 123 29.10 -22.95 40.24
N LYS A 124 29.46 -24.13 39.73
CA LYS A 124 29.85 -24.31 38.32
C LYS A 124 28.72 -23.96 37.34
N LEU A 125 27.48 -24.31 37.68
CA LEU A 125 26.31 -23.91 36.93
C LEU A 125 26.18 -22.38 36.87
N ARG A 126 26.26 -21.69 38.02
CA ARG A 126 26.18 -20.23 38.06
C ARG A 126 27.27 -19.57 37.22
N GLU A 127 28.51 -20.06 37.26
CA GLU A 127 29.60 -19.55 36.43
C GLU A 127 29.32 -19.72 34.93
N ARG A 128 28.89 -20.91 34.51
CA ARG A 128 28.59 -21.19 33.09
C ARG A 128 27.38 -20.39 32.60
N THR A 129 26.33 -20.32 33.41
CA THR A 129 25.14 -19.51 33.12
C THR A 129 25.47 -18.02 33.06
N GLY A 130 26.37 -17.53 33.91
CA GLY A 130 26.88 -16.16 33.88
C GLY A 130 27.60 -15.86 32.55
N LYS A 131 28.57 -16.69 32.16
CA LYS A 131 29.31 -16.51 30.89
C LYS A 131 28.40 -16.52 29.66
N LEU A 132 27.45 -17.45 29.62
CA LEU A 132 26.46 -17.51 28.53
C LEU A 132 25.57 -16.27 28.51
N LYS A 133 25.22 -15.72 29.67
CA LYS A 133 24.45 -14.48 29.75
C LYS A 133 25.23 -13.29 29.21
N ASP A 134 26.51 -13.17 29.57
CA ASP A 134 27.38 -12.09 29.06
C ASP A 134 27.54 -12.17 27.53
N GLU A 135 27.71 -13.38 26.97
CA GLU A 135 27.76 -13.60 25.52
C GLU A 135 26.43 -13.24 24.82
N ILE A 136 25.29 -13.61 25.41
CA ILE A 136 23.96 -13.24 24.90
C ILE A 136 23.77 -11.72 24.93
N ASP A 137 24.17 -11.07 26.02
CA ASP A 137 24.05 -9.62 26.16
C ASP A 137 24.94 -8.89 25.14
N ALA A 138 26.16 -9.37 24.89
CA ALA A 138 27.03 -8.85 23.83
C ALA A 138 26.42 -9.02 22.43
N LEU A 139 25.89 -10.20 22.11
CA LEU A 139 25.21 -10.46 20.83
C LEU A 139 23.96 -9.60 20.64
N ASN A 140 23.22 -9.32 21.71
CA ASN A 140 22.06 -8.44 21.66
C ASN A 140 22.47 -7.00 21.32
N ILE A 141 23.56 -6.51 21.91
CA ILE A 141 24.11 -5.18 21.59
C ILE A 141 24.53 -5.10 20.12
N ASP A 142 25.25 -6.10 19.61
CA ASP A 142 25.66 -6.14 18.20
C ASP A 142 24.47 -6.21 17.25
N ASN A 143 23.43 -6.99 17.57
CA ASN A 143 22.21 -7.06 16.79
C ASN A 143 21.48 -5.70 16.73
N GLU A 144 21.41 -4.96 17.84
CA GLU A 144 20.84 -3.61 17.84
C GLU A 144 21.67 -2.64 16.99
N ASN A 145 23.01 -2.72 17.07
CA ASN A 145 23.90 -1.93 16.21
C ASN A 145 23.72 -2.27 14.72
N PHE A 146 23.57 -3.55 14.37
CA PHE A 146 23.32 -3.96 12.98
C PHE A 146 21.96 -3.49 12.47
N LYS A 147 20.91 -3.58 13.28
CA LYS A 147 19.58 -3.05 12.95
C LYS A 147 19.63 -1.56 12.66
N GLU A 148 20.37 -0.79 13.47
CA GLU A 148 20.46 0.66 13.29
C GLU A 148 21.23 1.04 12.01
N ARG A 149 22.30 0.29 11.69
CA ARG A 149 23.01 0.42 10.41
C ARG A 149 22.12 0.08 9.21
N LEU A 150 21.28 -0.95 9.33
CA LEU A 150 20.30 -1.34 8.31
C LEU A 150 19.28 -0.23 8.07
N ARG A 151 18.65 0.29 9.13
CA ARG A 151 17.73 1.43 9.04
C ARG A 151 18.36 2.66 8.38
N THR A 152 19.62 2.94 8.72
CA THR A 152 20.36 4.05 8.11
C THR A 152 20.56 3.83 6.61
N LYS A 153 20.84 2.58 6.19
CA LYS A 153 20.98 2.23 4.77
C LYS A 153 19.65 2.27 4.03
N ASP A 154 18.57 1.81 4.63
CA ASP A 154 17.22 1.89 4.06
C ASP A 154 16.83 3.35 3.82
N ARG A 155 17.08 4.23 4.80
CA ARG A 155 16.89 5.69 4.65
C ARG A 155 17.71 6.28 3.50
N GLN A 156 18.97 5.86 3.35
CA GLN A 156 19.82 6.29 2.22
C GLN A 156 19.28 5.82 0.87
N ILE A 157 18.71 4.61 0.80
CA ILE A 157 18.11 4.06 -0.41
C ILE A 157 16.87 4.87 -0.80
N GLU A 158 15.98 5.16 0.16
CA GLU A 158 14.79 5.97 -0.07
C GLU A 158 15.16 7.38 -0.59
N GLU A 159 16.12 8.05 0.06
CA GLU A 159 16.61 9.36 -0.39
C GLU A 159 17.20 9.32 -1.81
N LEU A 160 17.93 8.25 -2.15
CA LEU A 160 18.49 8.09 -3.49
C LEU A 160 17.40 7.81 -4.53
N GLN A 161 16.40 7.00 -4.19
CA GLN A 161 15.25 6.75 -5.07
C GLN A 161 14.48 8.03 -5.37
N GLU A 162 14.26 8.87 -4.36
CA GLU A 162 13.61 10.18 -4.53
C GLU A 162 14.44 11.10 -5.44
N LYS A 163 15.75 11.19 -5.22
CA LYS A 163 16.66 11.99 -6.07
C LYS A 163 16.69 11.50 -7.51
N VAL A 164 16.67 10.17 -7.73
CA VAL A 164 16.61 9.59 -9.06
C VAL A 164 15.28 9.93 -9.74
N ALA A 165 14.16 9.85 -9.01
CA ALA A 165 12.85 10.24 -9.52
C ALA A 165 12.81 11.73 -9.93
N ASP A 166 13.30 12.63 -9.08
CA ASP A 166 13.40 14.07 -9.39
C ASP A 166 14.30 14.33 -10.61
N CYS A 167 15.48 13.71 -10.65
CA CYS A 167 16.42 13.87 -11.76
C CYS A 167 15.80 13.40 -13.09
N ASN A 168 15.08 12.27 -13.07
CA ASN A 168 14.35 11.77 -14.24
C ASN A 168 13.26 12.75 -14.68
N HIS A 169 12.49 13.30 -13.75
CA HIS A 169 11.46 14.29 -14.05
C HIS A 169 12.05 15.54 -14.72
N ARG A 170 13.10 16.11 -14.13
CA ARG A 170 13.83 17.26 -14.67
C ARG A 170 14.43 16.99 -16.05
N SER A 171 14.98 15.79 -16.26
CA SER A 171 15.53 15.36 -17.56
C SER A 171 14.44 15.30 -18.62
N ILE A 172 13.27 14.72 -18.29
CA ILE A 172 12.11 14.66 -19.18
C ILE A 172 11.65 16.07 -19.57
N ASP A 173 11.55 16.99 -18.62
CA ASP A 173 11.08 18.35 -18.87
C ASP A 173 12.07 19.21 -19.65
N ALA A 174 13.37 19.05 -19.38
CA ALA A 174 14.42 19.64 -20.20
C ALA A 174 14.33 19.16 -21.65
N LEU A 175 14.07 17.88 -21.86
CA LEU A 175 13.95 17.27 -23.18
C LEU A 175 12.67 17.69 -23.92
N LYS A 176 11.55 17.82 -23.21
CA LYS A 176 10.31 18.41 -23.74
C LYS A 176 10.55 19.85 -24.20
N SER A 177 11.19 20.65 -23.35
CA SER A 177 11.48 22.07 -23.61
C SER A 177 12.44 22.25 -24.79
N ALA A 178 13.49 21.42 -24.87
CA ALA A 178 14.42 21.42 -25.99
C ALA A 178 13.72 21.10 -27.33
N ASN A 179 12.89 20.05 -27.35
CA ASN A 179 12.12 19.69 -28.54
C ASN A 179 11.08 20.76 -28.93
N TYR A 180 10.44 21.40 -27.94
CA TYR A 180 9.52 22.52 -28.17
C TYR A 180 10.24 23.69 -28.84
N ASN A 181 11.39 24.11 -28.31
CA ASN A 181 12.19 25.20 -28.86
C ASN A 181 12.68 24.88 -30.28
N GLU A 182 13.16 23.66 -30.50
CA GLU A 182 13.56 23.17 -31.83
C GLU A 182 12.37 23.24 -32.80
N GLN A 183 11.21 22.70 -32.43
CA GLN A 183 10.02 22.71 -33.29
C GLN A 183 9.51 24.12 -33.57
N TYR A 184 9.55 25.00 -32.57
CA TYR A 184 9.13 26.40 -32.70
C TYR A 184 10.03 27.16 -33.67
N SER A 185 11.34 26.91 -33.66
CA SER A 185 12.28 27.50 -34.63
C SER A 185 11.96 27.12 -36.09
N ARG A 186 11.29 25.96 -36.28
CA ARG A 186 10.86 25.40 -37.57
C ARG A 186 9.41 25.73 -37.93
N LYS A 187 8.70 26.53 -37.13
CA LYS A 187 7.28 26.84 -37.30
C LYS A 187 6.93 27.26 -38.74
N HIS A 188 7.76 28.10 -39.35
CA HIS A 188 7.55 28.64 -40.70
C HIS A 188 8.31 27.89 -41.80
N ASN A 189 8.90 26.74 -41.49
CA ASN A 189 9.62 25.94 -42.46
C ASN A 189 8.65 25.02 -43.23
N ILE A 190 8.93 24.88 -44.52
CA ILE A 190 8.30 23.95 -45.45
C ILE A 190 9.41 23.07 -46.02
N ARG A 191 9.28 21.76 -45.82
CA ARG A 191 10.17 20.75 -46.37
C ARG A 191 9.60 20.23 -47.68
N MET A 192 10.44 20.18 -48.71
CA MET A 192 10.06 19.81 -50.07
C MET A 192 10.87 18.61 -50.52
N VAL A 193 10.17 17.58 -50.98
CA VAL A 193 10.76 16.34 -51.51
C VAL A 193 10.49 16.28 -53.02
N ASN A 194 11.41 15.66 -53.77
CA ASN A 194 11.40 15.60 -55.23
C ASN A 194 11.44 16.99 -55.91
N PHE A 195 12.00 17.99 -55.23
CA PHE A 195 12.12 19.34 -55.77
C PHE A 195 13.18 19.38 -56.90
N PRO A 196 12.83 19.78 -58.13
CA PRO A 196 13.70 19.65 -59.31
C PRO A 196 15.11 20.22 -59.09
N GLU A 197 16.15 19.51 -59.52
CA GLU A 197 17.56 19.91 -59.38
C GLU A 197 18.13 20.35 -60.72
N LYS A 198 18.64 21.58 -60.78
CA LYS A 198 19.30 22.14 -61.97
C LYS A 198 20.65 22.74 -61.61
N ARG A 199 21.60 22.69 -62.55
CA ARG A 199 22.88 23.37 -62.42
C ARG A 199 22.66 24.88 -62.32
N ASN A 200 23.28 25.53 -61.33
CA ASN A 200 23.18 26.97 -61.06
C ASN A 200 21.73 27.48 -60.87
N GLU A 201 20.89 26.70 -60.20
CA GLU A 201 19.51 27.10 -59.93
C GLU A 201 19.40 28.26 -58.94
N ASN A 202 18.42 29.14 -59.17
CA ASN A 202 17.92 30.04 -58.14
C ASN A 202 16.71 29.38 -57.46
N LEU A 203 16.93 28.68 -56.35
CA LEU A 203 15.89 27.98 -55.60
C LEU A 203 14.71 28.88 -55.22
N ARG A 204 14.98 30.13 -54.87
CA ARG A 204 13.95 31.10 -54.47
C ARG A 204 13.00 31.41 -55.62
N ASP A 205 13.54 31.72 -56.79
CA ASP A 205 12.74 32.03 -57.98
C ASP A 205 11.95 30.81 -58.46
N VAL A 206 12.58 29.63 -58.43
CA VAL A 206 11.92 28.37 -58.79
C VAL A 206 10.76 28.09 -57.84
N PHE A 207 10.96 28.26 -56.53
CA PHE A 207 9.91 28.08 -55.53
C PHE A 207 8.75 29.06 -55.71
N VAL A 208 9.02 30.36 -55.85
CA VAL A 208 7.99 31.40 -56.03
C VAL A 208 7.18 31.15 -57.31
N LYS A 209 7.85 30.87 -58.43
CA LYS A 209 7.18 30.57 -59.71
C LYS A 209 6.31 29.32 -59.61
N MET A 210 6.77 28.28 -58.90
CA MET A 210 6.03 27.05 -58.69
C MET A 210 4.80 27.27 -57.81
N VAL A 211 4.93 28.00 -56.70
CA VAL A 211 3.81 28.31 -55.80
C VAL A 211 2.74 29.13 -56.54
N LYS A 212 3.13 30.09 -57.39
CA LYS A 212 2.18 30.83 -58.23
C LYS A 212 1.52 29.94 -59.29
N LYS A 213 2.32 29.16 -60.03
CA LYS A 213 1.84 28.36 -61.17
C LYS A 213 0.99 27.16 -60.76
N ASP A 214 1.45 26.38 -59.78
CA ASP A 214 0.86 25.08 -59.44
C ASP A 214 -0.16 25.21 -58.29
N LEU A 215 0.03 26.18 -57.38
CA LEU A 215 -0.84 26.34 -56.21
C LEU A 215 -1.79 27.54 -56.30
N ASN A 216 -1.65 28.39 -57.32
CA ASN A 216 -2.39 29.65 -57.46
C ASN A 216 -2.28 30.55 -56.22
N VAL A 217 -1.10 30.58 -55.58
CA VAL A 217 -0.81 31.42 -54.42
C VAL A 217 0.24 32.45 -54.83
N GLU A 218 -0.08 33.73 -54.69
CA GLU A 218 0.88 34.81 -54.90
C GLU A 218 1.74 35.02 -53.65
N ILE A 219 3.06 34.92 -53.84
CA ILE A 219 4.07 35.22 -52.83
C ILE A 219 5.20 36.03 -53.47
N GLU A 220 5.79 36.93 -52.72
CA GLU A 220 6.94 37.71 -53.17
C GLU A 220 8.25 36.97 -52.86
N PRO A 221 9.33 37.20 -53.62
CA PRO A 221 10.64 36.67 -53.26
C PRO A 221 11.08 37.09 -51.85
N SER A 222 10.64 38.25 -51.36
CA SER A 222 10.91 38.75 -50.00
C SER A 222 10.13 38.01 -48.89
N ASP A 223 9.13 37.19 -49.25
CA ASP A 223 8.38 36.36 -48.30
C ASP A 223 9.14 35.08 -47.94
N VAL A 224 10.13 34.70 -48.74
CA VAL A 224 11.05 33.61 -48.43
C VAL A 224 12.19 34.17 -47.58
N ILE A 225 12.30 33.82 -46.32
CA ILE A 225 13.44 34.26 -45.49
C ILE A 225 14.71 33.53 -45.96
N ALA A 226 14.64 32.20 -46.04
CA ALA A 226 15.76 31.36 -46.42
C ALA A 226 15.28 30.15 -47.22
N ILE A 227 16.06 29.68 -48.17
CA ILE A 227 15.80 28.45 -48.93
C ILE A 227 17.10 27.80 -49.34
N HIS A 228 17.26 26.51 -49.07
CA HIS A 228 18.46 25.74 -49.42
C HIS A 228 18.16 24.24 -49.50
N ARG A 229 19.03 23.50 -50.22
CA ARG A 229 19.01 22.04 -50.23
C ARG A 229 19.59 21.49 -48.94
N ILE A 230 18.98 20.43 -48.42
CA ILE A 230 19.51 19.64 -47.31
C ILE A 230 20.18 18.37 -47.82
N PRO A 231 21.14 17.80 -47.07
CA PRO A 231 21.74 16.51 -47.41
C PRO A 231 20.68 15.43 -47.64
N GLY A 232 20.86 14.64 -48.69
CA GLY A 232 19.98 13.54 -49.08
C GLY A 232 20.77 12.25 -49.29
N LYS A 233 20.06 11.13 -49.48
CA LYS A 233 20.70 9.86 -49.83
C LYS A 233 21.29 9.95 -51.23
N GLU A 234 22.44 9.31 -51.43
CA GLU A 234 23.12 9.25 -52.73
C GLU A 234 22.18 8.64 -53.79
N GLY A 235 22.20 9.21 -55.00
CA GLY A 235 21.30 8.84 -56.10
C GLY A 235 19.87 9.39 -56.01
N ASN A 236 19.47 10.02 -54.89
CA ASN A 236 18.15 10.67 -54.78
C ASN A 236 18.25 12.20 -54.91
N ILE A 237 17.18 12.82 -55.41
CA ILE A 237 17.08 14.28 -55.47
C ILE A 237 17.14 14.84 -54.04
N LYS A 238 18.08 15.77 -53.81
CA LYS A 238 18.27 16.39 -52.49
C LYS A 238 17.03 17.21 -52.10
N PRO A 239 16.43 16.98 -50.91
CA PRO A 239 15.28 17.76 -50.48
C PRO A 239 15.63 19.24 -50.27
N VAL A 240 14.63 20.11 -50.28
CA VAL A 240 14.78 21.55 -50.04
C VAL A 240 14.01 21.94 -48.80
N ILE A 241 14.56 22.84 -47.98
CA ILE A 241 13.82 23.51 -46.89
C ILE A 241 13.70 24.99 -47.24
N ALA A 242 12.47 25.52 -47.17
CA ALA A 242 12.20 26.95 -47.27
C ALA A 242 11.58 27.46 -45.97
N LYS A 243 12.11 28.55 -45.43
CA LYS A 243 11.52 29.31 -44.32
C LYS A 243 10.78 30.51 -44.89
N VAL A 244 9.47 30.59 -44.67
CA VAL A 244 8.67 31.75 -45.09
C VAL A 244 8.51 32.77 -43.96
N ARG A 245 8.11 34.00 -44.29
CA ARG A 245 8.05 35.14 -43.37
C ARG A 245 7.20 34.87 -42.13
N ASN A 246 6.00 34.32 -42.33
CA ASN A 246 5.03 34.16 -41.26
C ASN A 246 4.16 32.91 -41.45
N THR A 247 3.34 32.63 -40.42
CA THR A 247 2.43 31.47 -40.40
C THR A 247 1.34 31.58 -41.47
N GLU A 248 0.85 32.78 -41.79
CA GLU A 248 -0.22 32.98 -42.77
C GLU A 248 0.19 32.53 -44.17
N ILE A 249 1.38 32.93 -44.62
CA ILE A 249 1.93 32.53 -45.92
C ILE A 249 2.12 31.01 -45.96
N LYS A 250 2.69 30.43 -44.88
CA LYS A 250 2.85 28.97 -44.78
C LYS A 250 1.50 28.27 -44.91
N ILE A 251 0.47 28.73 -44.20
CA ILE A 251 -0.88 28.13 -44.25
C ILE A 251 -1.47 28.23 -45.66
N LYS A 252 -1.36 29.38 -46.33
CA LYS A 252 -1.85 29.57 -47.72
C LYS A 252 -1.21 28.55 -48.67
N ILE A 253 0.10 28.36 -48.58
CA ILE A 253 0.84 27.37 -49.40
C ILE A 253 0.41 25.94 -49.04
N MET A 254 0.45 25.59 -47.74
CA MET A 254 0.21 24.22 -47.27
C MET A 254 -1.24 23.75 -47.46
N ARG A 255 -2.23 24.65 -47.50
CA ARG A 255 -3.63 24.32 -47.82
C ARG A 255 -3.80 23.93 -49.29
N ASN A 256 -3.06 24.59 -50.19
CA ASN A 256 -3.16 24.36 -51.63
C ASN A 256 -2.22 23.26 -52.14
N LYS A 257 -1.34 22.70 -51.30
CA LYS A 257 -0.29 21.73 -51.67
C LYS A 257 -0.75 20.50 -52.49
N LYS A 258 -2.04 20.17 -52.53
CA LYS A 258 -2.59 19.11 -53.39
C LYS A 258 -2.52 19.46 -54.89
N GLY A 259 -2.35 20.73 -55.25
CA GLY A 259 -2.18 21.19 -56.63
C GLY A 259 -0.78 20.98 -57.22
N LEU A 260 0.20 20.54 -56.41
CA LEU A 260 1.57 20.30 -56.87
C LEU A 260 1.62 19.24 -57.99
N LYS A 261 2.45 19.49 -59.00
CA LYS A 261 2.67 18.59 -60.15
C LYS A 261 3.99 17.83 -60.01
N ASN A 262 4.19 16.82 -60.87
CA ASN A 262 5.46 16.08 -61.03
C ASN A 262 5.98 15.39 -59.76
N ASP A 263 5.08 14.80 -58.95
CA ASP A 263 5.40 14.08 -57.70
C ASP A 263 6.18 14.91 -56.65
N ILE A 264 6.14 16.24 -56.76
CA ILE A 264 6.70 17.16 -55.76
C ILE A 264 5.79 17.16 -54.53
N LYS A 265 6.36 17.03 -53.34
CA LYS A 265 5.60 16.97 -52.08
C LYS A 265 6.07 17.99 -51.07
N PHE A 266 5.12 18.76 -50.54
CA PHE A 266 5.35 19.73 -49.47
C PHE A 266 4.89 19.14 -48.13
N HIS A 267 5.79 19.20 -47.16
CA HIS A 267 5.61 18.70 -45.81
C HIS A 267 5.95 19.77 -44.79
N ASP A 268 5.34 19.68 -43.61
CA ASP A 268 5.83 20.39 -42.44
C ASP A 268 7.23 19.89 -42.07
N ASP A 269 8.10 20.82 -41.65
CA ASP A 269 9.41 20.49 -41.11
C ASP A 269 9.28 20.12 -39.62
N ILE A 270 9.03 18.83 -39.39
CA ILE A 270 8.73 18.26 -38.06
C ILE A 270 10.01 17.71 -37.43
N THR A 271 10.22 17.91 -36.13
CA THR A 271 11.36 17.31 -35.41
C THR A 271 11.31 15.78 -35.41
N GLN A 272 12.46 15.13 -35.27
CA GLN A 272 12.53 13.65 -35.26
C GLN A 272 11.71 13.05 -34.11
N ARG A 273 11.71 13.69 -32.94
CA ARG A 273 10.90 13.25 -31.79
C ARG A 273 9.40 13.36 -32.08
N ASN A 274 8.96 14.45 -32.71
CA ASN A 274 7.55 14.63 -33.09
C ASN A 274 7.14 13.68 -34.22
N LEU A 275 8.02 13.39 -35.18
CA LEU A 275 7.79 12.36 -36.20
C LEU A 275 7.66 10.96 -35.57
N GLY A 276 8.55 10.62 -34.64
CA GLY A 276 8.48 9.36 -33.90
C GLY A 276 7.21 9.26 -33.06
N LEU A 277 6.78 10.36 -32.42
CA LEU A 277 5.50 10.42 -31.72
C LEU A 277 4.33 10.20 -32.68
N LEU A 278 4.29 10.92 -33.80
CA LEU A 278 3.26 10.80 -34.82
C LEU A 278 3.16 9.36 -35.36
N ALA A 279 4.30 8.69 -35.58
CA ALA A 279 4.34 7.29 -36.00
C ALA A 279 3.71 6.36 -34.93
N ARG A 280 4.08 6.51 -33.66
CA ARG A 280 3.50 5.71 -32.56
C ARG A 280 2.01 5.96 -32.39
N LEU A 281 1.56 7.20 -32.53
CA LEU A 281 0.15 7.56 -32.40
C LEU A 281 -0.68 7.01 -33.57
N ASN A 282 -0.15 6.99 -34.79
CA ASN A 282 -0.83 6.39 -35.94
C ASN A 282 -0.96 4.86 -35.83
N THR A 283 -0.11 4.19 -35.06
CA THR A 283 -0.23 2.76 -34.75
C THR A 283 -1.07 2.47 -33.51
N ASN A 284 -1.51 3.51 -32.78
CA ASN A 284 -2.23 3.33 -31.54
C ASN A 284 -3.67 2.87 -31.81
N VAL A 285 -4.08 1.77 -31.17
CA VAL A 285 -5.41 1.17 -31.34
C VAL A 285 -6.57 2.09 -30.93
N MET A 286 -6.33 3.03 -30.01
CA MET A 286 -7.34 3.97 -29.49
C MET A 286 -7.52 5.21 -30.38
N LEU A 287 -6.57 5.51 -31.26
CA LEU A 287 -6.61 6.71 -32.12
C LEU A 287 -7.13 6.36 -33.51
N ASN A 288 -8.05 7.19 -34.01
CA ASN A 288 -8.55 7.13 -35.38
C ASN A 288 -7.50 7.67 -36.34
N ASN A 289 -6.95 8.84 -36.02
CA ASN A 289 -5.83 9.42 -36.76
C ASN A 289 -4.96 10.28 -35.85
N ALA A 290 -3.72 10.52 -36.28
CA ALA A 290 -2.86 11.53 -35.70
C ALA A 290 -2.32 12.45 -36.80
N TRP A 291 -2.20 13.74 -36.51
CA TRP A 291 -1.68 14.73 -37.45
C TRP A 291 -0.83 15.77 -36.74
N PHE A 292 0.01 16.46 -37.49
CA PHE A 292 0.79 17.59 -37.00
C PHE A 292 0.15 18.89 -37.48
N TYR A 293 0.06 19.89 -36.60
CA TYR A 293 -0.39 21.23 -36.95
C TYR A 293 0.24 22.27 -36.01
N ASN A 294 0.73 23.38 -36.56
CA ASN A 294 1.20 24.55 -35.80
C ASN A 294 2.13 24.23 -34.60
N CYS A 295 3.17 23.44 -34.84
CA CYS A 295 4.17 22.99 -33.84
C CYS A 295 3.71 21.90 -32.86
N SER A 296 2.48 21.41 -32.98
CA SER A 296 1.91 20.39 -32.10
C SER A 296 1.51 19.14 -32.87
N VAL A 297 1.58 18.00 -32.19
CA VAL A 297 1.03 16.72 -32.67
C VAL A 297 -0.32 16.50 -31.99
N TYR A 298 -1.32 16.15 -32.78
CA TYR A 298 -2.68 15.89 -32.35
C TYR A 298 -3.05 14.45 -32.67
N GLY A 299 -3.90 13.85 -31.84
CA GLY A 299 -4.54 12.57 -32.08
C GLY A 299 -6.05 12.71 -31.91
N LYS A 300 -6.84 12.20 -32.85
CA LYS A 300 -8.29 12.03 -32.67
C LYS A 300 -8.53 10.63 -32.13
N LEU A 301 -9.17 10.52 -30.98
CA LEU A 301 -9.65 9.24 -30.45
C LEU A 301 -10.71 8.65 -31.39
N LYS A 302 -10.74 7.32 -31.53
CA LYS A 302 -11.84 6.62 -32.21
C LYS A 302 -13.11 6.81 -31.38
N ASP A 303 -14.09 7.56 -31.88
CA ASP A 303 -15.48 7.76 -31.37
C ASP A 303 -15.77 7.34 -29.92
N LYS A 304 -14.94 7.80 -28.99
CA LYS A 304 -15.02 7.57 -27.55
C LYS A 304 -14.80 8.91 -26.86
N THR A 305 -15.69 9.87 -27.17
CA THR A 305 -15.74 11.17 -26.50
C THR A 305 -16.36 11.10 -25.11
N HIS A 306 -16.74 9.90 -24.65
CA HIS A 306 -17.37 9.68 -23.37
C HIS A 306 -16.62 8.62 -22.55
N SER A 307 -16.71 8.81 -21.23
CA SER A 307 -16.11 7.98 -20.19
C SER A 307 -16.37 6.48 -20.43
N ASN A 308 -15.32 5.67 -20.48
CA ASN A 308 -15.37 4.20 -20.54
C ASN A 308 -14.13 3.60 -19.85
N GLU A 309 -14.19 2.31 -19.50
CA GLU A 309 -13.13 1.63 -18.75
C GLU A 309 -11.74 1.74 -19.41
N ASP A 310 -11.67 1.74 -20.74
CA ASP A 310 -10.39 1.81 -21.47
C ASP A 310 -9.66 3.17 -21.30
N ILE A 311 -10.38 4.25 -20.97
CA ILE A 311 -9.80 5.59 -20.80
C ILE A 311 -9.53 5.94 -19.33
N GLU A 312 -10.02 5.16 -18.38
CA GLU A 312 -9.84 5.43 -16.94
C GLU A 312 -8.37 5.57 -16.59
N LYS A 313 -7.55 4.62 -17.05
CA LYS A 313 -6.11 4.63 -16.77
C LYS A 313 -5.43 5.87 -17.33
N LEU A 314 -5.82 6.30 -18.54
CA LEU A 314 -5.28 7.52 -19.14
C LEU A 314 -5.65 8.75 -18.30
N TRP A 315 -6.91 8.87 -17.89
CA TRP A 315 -7.37 10.00 -17.08
C TRP A 315 -6.78 9.98 -15.67
N GLN A 316 -6.62 8.81 -15.07
CA GLN A 316 -5.97 8.64 -13.78
C GLN A 316 -4.47 9.01 -13.86
N ASP A 317 -3.78 8.61 -14.93
CA ASP A 317 -2.38 8.98 -15.18
C ASP A 317 -2.22 10.50 -15.44
N GLU A 318 -3.16 11.12 -16.18
CA GLU A 318 -3.18 12.57 -16.44
C GLU A 318 -3.50 13.39 -15.18
N TRP A 319 -4.45 12.92 -14.37
CA TRP A 319 -4.84 13.55 -13.10
C TRP A 319 -3.76 13.36 -12.02
N GLY A 320 -3.12 12.20 -12.00
CA GLY A 320 -1.98 11.88 -11.12
C GLY A 320 -2.36 11.38 -9.73
N ASN A 321 -3.63 10.98 -9.50
CA ASN A 321 -4.10 10.36 -8.25
C ASN A 321 -5.45 9.64 -8.44
N THR A 322 -6.05 9.10 -7.38
CA THR A 322 -7.31 8.33 -7.39
C THR A 322 -8.44 9.04 -8.12
N CYS A 323 -9.08 8.30 -9.02
CA CYS A 323 -10.30 8.67 -9.73
C CYS A 323 -11.32 7.52 -9.59
N ILE A 324 -12.59 7.85 -9.40
CA ILE A 324 -13.71 6.90 -9.37
C ILE A 324 -14.65 7.25 -10.50
N PHE A 325 -15.11 6.24 -11.24
CA PHE A 325 -15.93 6.43 -12.43
C PHE A 325 -17.25 5.66 -12.33
N SER A 326 -18.30 6.23 -12.90
CA SER A 326 -19.56 5.58 -13.20
C SER A 326 -19.81 5.81 -14.69
N HIS A 327 -19.77 4.75 -15.48
CA HIS A 327 -19.98 4.80 -16.93
C HIS A 327 -21.38 4.29 -17.29
N CYS A 328 -21.84 4.57 -18.51
CA CYS A 328 -23.02 3.93 -19.10
C CYS A 328 -22.67 3.22 -20.39
N ASN A 329 -22.40 4.00 -21.45
CA ASN A 329 -21.94 3.52 -22.74
C ASN A 329 -21.08 4.61 -23.40
N ASN A 330 -20.35 4.26 -24.47
CA ASN A 330 -19.40 5.17 -25.14
C ASN A 330 -20.03 6.41 -25.81
N LYS A 331 -21.36 6.61 -25.72
CA LYS A 331 -22.12 7.67 -26.40
C LYS A 331 -22.96 8.55 -25.47
N SER A 332 -23.12 8.20 -24.19
CA SER A 332 -23.96 8.98 -23.28
C SER A 332 -23.66 8.72 -21.80
N ALA A 333 -23.90 9.76 -20.99
CA ALA A 333 -23.70 9.77 -19.54
C ALA A 333 -22.24 9.50 -19.11
N GLY A 334 -22.03 9.45 -17.80
CA GLY A 334 -20.71 9.34 -17.20
C GLY A 334 -20.52 10.39 -16.11
N VAL A 335 -20.23 9.94 -14.89
CA VAL A 335 -19.78 10.82 -13.81
C VAL A 335 -18.47 10.30 -13.23
N SER A 336 -17.66 11.20 -12.71
CA SER A 336 -16.39 10.85 -12.09
C SER A 336 -16.09 11.71 -10.88
N VAL A 337 -15.35 11.14 -9.93
CA VAL A 337 -14.83 11.83 -8.74
C VAL A 337 -13.32 11.69 -8.76
N MET A 338 -12.61 12.81 -8.74
CA MET A 338 -11.14 12.84 -8.84
C MET A 338 -10.55 13.53 -7.60
N PHE A 339 -9.61 12.87 -6.93
CA PHE A 339 -9.01 13.36 -5.69
C PHE A 339 -7.63 13.92 -5.95
N ASN A 340 -7.33 15.15 -5.52
CA ASN A 340 -6.01 15.75 -5.79
C ASN A 340 -4.89 15.02 -5.01
N LYS A 341 -3.67 15.02 -5.54
CA LYS A 341 -2.51 14.48 -4.83
C LYS A 341 -2.23 15.31 -3.58
N GLY A 342 -2.06 14.66 -2.43
CA GLY A 342 -1.82 15.30 -1.14
C GLY A 342 -3.08 15.65 -0.34
N LEU A 343 -4.28 15.40 -0.88
CA LEU A 343 -5.49 15.38 -0.08
C LEU A 343 -5.51 14.10 0.78
N ASP A 344 -5.68 14.25 2.09
CA ASP A 344 -5.88 13.11 2.98
C ASP A 344 -7.34 12.66 2.90
N PHE A 345 -7.55 11.47 2.35
CA PHE A 345 -8.87 10.88 2.26
C PHE A 345 -8.82 9.35 2.36
N LYS A 346 -9.92 8.77 2.81
CA LYS A 346 -10.14 7.33 2.85
C LYS A 346 -11.56 7.01 2.42
N ILE A 347 -11.71 6.18 1.40
CA ILE A 347 -13.02 5.65 0.98
C ILE A 347 -13.31 4.40 1.81
N HIS A 348 -14.45 4.37 2.50
CA HIS A 348 -14.90 3.23 3.30
C HIS A 348 -15.85 2.34 2.52
N ASP A 349 -16.73 2.94 1.73
CA ASP A 349 -17.67 2.24 0.85
C ASP A 349 -18.07 3.11 -0.35
N SER A 350 -18.60 2.48 -1.40
CA SER A 350 -19.04 3.18 -2.61
C SER A 350 -20.22 2.49 -3.28
N LYS A 351 -21.19 3.29 -3.74
CA LYS A 351 -22.29 2.84 -4.61
C LYS A 351 -22.24 3.59 -5.94
N ILE A 352 -21.94 2.83 -6.98
CA ILE A 352 -21.67 3.35 -8.32
C ILE A 352 -22.82 2.91 -9.22
N ASP A 353 -23.52 3.87 -9.81
CA ASP A 353 -24.59 3.58 -10.76
C ASP A 353 -24.03 2.95 -12.04
N GLN A 354 -24.74 1.96 -12.58
CA GLN A 354 -24.37 1.28 -13.82
C GLN A 354 -24.83 2.04 -15.08
N LYS A 355 -25.65 3.09 -14.91
CA LYS A 355 -26.15 3.95 -15.99
C LYS A 355 -25.40 5.29 -16.06
N GLY A 356 -24.28 5.44 -15.36
CA GLY A 356 -23.45 6.64 -15.46
C GLY A 356 -24.08 7.89 -14.85
N ARG A 357 -25.02 7.76 -13.90
CA ARG A 357 -25.83 8.87 -13.38
C ARG A 357 -25.42 9.36 -12.00
N PHE A 358 -24.86 8.51 -11.15
CA PHE A 358 -24.40 8.96 -9.85
C PHE A 358 -23.29 8.08 -9.30
N ILE A 359 -22.53 8.67 -8.37
CA ILE A 359 -21.64 7.96 -7.46
C ILE A 359 -21.98 8.45 -6.06
N VAL A 360 -22.24 7.53 -5.13
CA VAL A 360 -22.33 7.80 -3.69
C VAL A 360 -21.11 7.18 -3.03
N LEU A 361 -20.39 7.96 -2.23
CA LEU A 361 -19.21 7.52 -1.49
C LEU A 361 -19.42 7.78 -0.01
N ASP A 362 -19.07 6.79 0.80
CA ASP A 362 -18.83 6.97 2.22
C ASP A 362 -17.32 7.12 2.41
N LEU A 363 -16.87 8.31 2.79
CA LEU A 363 -15.45 8.63 2.84
C LEU A 363 -15.11 9.51 4.03
N SER A 364 -13.88 9.39 4.52
CA SER A 364 -13.27 10.36 5.42
C SER A 364 -12.41 11.32 4.61
N LEU A 365 -12.60 12.63 4.82
CA LEU A 365 -11.62 13.65 4.47
C LEU A 365 -10.90 14.03 5.75
N TYR A 366 -9.60 13.74 5.83
CA TYR A 366 -8.86 13.75 7.09
C TYR A 366 -9.59 12.89 8.13
N GLU A 367 -9.98 13.45 9.27
CA GLU A 367 -10.69 12.76 10.35
C GLU A 367 -12.22 12.88 10.24
N GLN A 368 -12.75 13.70 9.33
CA GLN A 368 -14.20 13.90 9.19
C GLN A 368 -14.79 12.91 8.18
N ARG A 369 -15.64 12.00 8.65
CA ARG A 369 -16.42 11.09 7.80
C ARG A 369 -17.67 11.79 7.26
N LEU A 370 -17.90 11.67 5.95
CA LEU A 370 -19.03 12.27 5.25
C LEU A 370 -19.53 11.38 4.12
N THR A 371 -20.76 11.63 3.68
CA THR A 371 -21.30 11.05 2.45
C THR A 371 -21.12 12.04 1.30
N PHE A 372 -20.39 11.64 0.26
CA PHE A 372 -20.22 12.43 -0.96
C PHE A 372 -21.08 11.87 -2.08
N VAL A 373 -21.79 12.73 -2.80
CA VAL A 373 -22.63 12.35 -3.93
C VAL A 373 -22.30 13.23 -5.13
N THR A 374 -22.04 12.62 -6.28
CA THR A 374 -22.07 13.33 -7.57
C THR A 374 -23.21 12.81 -8.43
N VAL A 375 -23.91 13.72 -9.13
CA VAL A 375 -25.11 13.41 -9.91
C VAL A 375 -25.01 13.96 -11.33
N TYR A 376 -25.55 13.19 -12.28
CA TYR A 376 -25.85 13.64 -13.63
C TYR A 376 -27.31 13.31 -13.98
N GLY A 377 -28.18 14.28 -13.76
CA GLY A 377 -29.63 14.16 -13.88
C GLY A 377 -30.12 13.85 -15.30
N PHE A 378 -31.36 13.38 -15.41
CA PHE A 378 -32.02 13.21 -16.70
C PHE A 378 -32.55 14.56 -17.23
N ASN A 379 -32.53 14.73 -18.55
CA ASN A 379 -33.16 15.88 -19.21
C ASN A 379 -34.70 15.85 -19.14
N THR A 380 -35.26 14.67 -18.85
CA THR A 380 -36.69 14.41 -18.70
C THR A 380 -37.08 14.36 -17.22
N ASP A 381 -38.36 14.55 -16.93
CA ASP A 381 -38.88 14.52 -15.55
C ASP A 381 -38.94 13.09 -15.01
N GLU A 382 -37.82 12.60 -14.49
CA GLU A 382 -37.62 11.23 -14.02
C GLU A 382 -37.21 11.22 -12.54
N PRO A 383 -38.16 11.35 -11.60
CA PRO A 383 -37.89 11.39 -10.16
C PRO A 383 -37.33 10.07 -9.59
N SER A 384 -37.37 8.98 -10.36
CA SER A 384 -36.83 7.66 -9.98
C SER A 384 -35.33 7.73 -9.66
N LEU A 385 -34.55 8.49 -10.44
CA LEU A 385 -33.12 8.71 -10.18
C LEU A 385 -32.86 9.27 -8.78
N PHE A 386 -33.62 10.30 -8.39
CA PHE A 386 -33.46 10.96 -7.10
C PHE A 386 -33.99 10.08 -5.96
N SER A 387 -34.98 9.23 -6.22
CA SER A 387 -35.44 8.20 -5.28
C SER A 387 -34.36 7.16 -5.01
N ASP A 388 -33.63 6.73 -6.05
CA ASP A 388 -32.50 5.80 -5.92
C ASP A 388 -31.35 6.45 -5.14
N ILE A 389 -31.03 7.72 -5.40
CA ILE A 389 -30.01 8.47 -4.66
C ILE A 389 -30.39 8.57 -3.17
N LEU A 390 -31.63 8.94 -2.86
CA LEU A 390 -32.15 9.02 -1.49
C LEU A 390 -31.96 7.68 -0.76
N HIS A 391 -32.41 6.58 -1.36
CA HIS A 391 -32.24 5.24 -0.78
C HIS A 391 -30.76 4.90 -0.54
N ASN A 392 -29.89 5.26 -1.48
CA ASN A 392 -28.46 4.95 -1.38
C ASN A 392 -27.77 5.73 -0.26
N ILE A 393 -28.11 7.01 -0.07
CA ILE A 393 -27.62 7.85 1.03
C ILE A 393 -28.11 7.31 2.38
N SER A 394 -29.38 6.90 2.48
CA SER A 394 -29.98 6.39 3.72
C SER A 394 -29.35 5.10 4.25
N CYS A 395 -28.53 4.40 3.46
CA CYS A 395 -27.75 3.26 3.97
C CYS A 395 -26.52 3.67 4.79
N TYR A 396 -26.13 4.94 4.74
CA TYR A 396 -25.04 5.49 5.53
C TYR A 396 -25.58 6.24 6.73
N THR A 397 -24.87 6.17 7.86
CA THR A 397 -25.24 6.86 9.11
C THR A 397 -24.52 8.19 9.29
N ASN A 398 -23.89 8.71 8.23
CA ASN A 398 -23.16 9.97 8.27
C ASN A 398 -24.15 11.14 8.31
N THR A 399 -23.87 12.14 9.16
CA THR A 399 -24.63 13.38 9.23
C THR A 399 -24.11 14.43 8.25
N SER A 400 -22.80 14.47 8.01
CA SER A 400 -22.18 15.36 7.03
C SER A 400 -22.42 14.83 5.61
N ILE A 401 -23.11 15.60 4.78
CA ILE A 401 -23.48 15.21 3.41
C ILE A 401 -23.08 16.33 2.44
N LEU A 402 -22.38 15.94 1.38
CA LEU A 402 -21.92 16.82 0.32
C LEU A 402 -22.37 16.26 -1.03
N MET A 403 -23.35 16.91 -1.66
CA MET A 403 -23.84 16.55 -2.99
C MET A 403 -23.46 17.62 -4.00
N CYS A 404 -23.11 17.20 -5.22
CA CYS A 404 -22.87 18.10 -6.34
C CYS A 404 -23.24 17.44 -7.67
N GLY A 405 -23.22 18.20 -8.75
CA GLY A 405 -23.39 17.67 -10.09
C GLY A 405 -24.18 18.58 -11.01
N ASP A 406 -24.45 18.08 -12.21
CA ASP A 406 -25.47 18.62 -13.10
C ASP A 406 -26.78 17.88 -12.81
N TRP A 407 -27.70 18.58 -12.16
CA TRP A 407 -28.96 18.00 -11.75
C TRP A 407 -29.96 17.91 -12.91
N ASN A 408 -29.72 18.61 -14.03
CA ASN A 408 -30.68 18.85 -15.12
C ASN A 408 -32.06 19.34 -14.65
N VAL A 409 -32.12 19.89 -13.43
CA VAL A 409 -33.32 20.43 -12.79
C VAL A 409 -32.92 21.74 -12.14
N VAL A 410 -33.72 22.80 -12.35
CA VAL A 410 -33.52 24.06 -11.63
C VAL A 410 -34.24 24.02 -10.28
N GLN A 411 -33.66 24.59 -9.23
CA GLN A 411 -34.33 24.68 -7.92
C GLN A 411 -35.46 25.70 -7.96
N ASP A 412 -35.21 26.91 -8.47
CA ASP A 412 -36.24 27.94 -8.64
C ASP A 412 -36.38 28.34 -10.11
N PHE A 413 -37.56 28.12 -10.70
CA PHE A 413 -37.78 28.41 -12.12
C PHE A 413 -37.56 29.88 -12.49
N HIS A 414 -37.95 30.82 -11.63
CA HIS A 414 -37.87 32.25 -11.93
C HIS A 414 -36.48 32.85 -11.71
N MET A 415 -35.73 32.30 -10.75
CA MET A 415 -34.40 32.79 -10.37
C MET A 415 -33.28 32.06 -11.13
N ASP A 416 -33.49 30.78 -11.46
CA ASP A 416 -32.46 29.93 -12.06
C ASP A 416 -32.62 29.75 -13.57
N THR A 417 -33.55 30.46 -14.22
CA THR A 417 -33.69 30.42 -15.70
C THR A 417 -33.68 31.79 -16.35
N TYR A 418 -33.26 31.81 -17.62
CA TYR A 418 -33.38 32.94 -18.53
C TYR A 418 -33.81 32.48 -19.92
N ASN A 419 -34.87 33.10 -20.44
CA ASN A 419 -35.48 32.80 -21.74
C ASN A 419 -35.97 31.34 -21.89
N ILE A 420 -36.39 30.73 -20.78
CA ILE A 420 -37.07 29.43 -20.73
C ILE A 420 -38.57 29.68 -20.49
N LEU A 421 -39.42 29.16 -21.38
CA LEU A 421 -40.87 29.40 -21.32
C LEU A 421 -41.62 28.44 -20.40
N HIS A 422 -41.14 27.21 -20.26
CA HIS A 422 -41.86 26.15 -19.57
C HIS A 422 -41.09 25.67 -18.35
N ASN A 423 -41.79 25.62 -17.22
CA ASN A 423 -41.28 25.00 -16.00
C ASN A 423 -41.33 23.47 -16.17
N ARG A 424 -40.17 22.87 -16.46
CA ARG A 424 -40.00 21.43 -16.67
C ARG A 424 -39.50 20.75 -15.39
N ASN A 425 -39.59 19.43 -15.35
CA ASN A 425 -38.99 18.57 -14.32
C ASN A 425 -39.51 18.82 -12.89
N LEU A 426 -40.82 19.06 -12.75
CA LEU A 426 -41.44 19.42 -11.48
C LEU A 426 -41.40 18.26 -10.47
N ASN A 427 -41.65 17.02 -10.92
CA ASN A 427 -41.62 15.87 -10.00
C ASN A 427 -40.20 15.59 -9.52
N SER A 428 -39.23 15.71 -10.42
CA SER A 428 -37.80 15.62 -10.10
C SER A 428 -37.38 16.71 -9.11
N ARG A 429 -37.83 17.96 -9.31
CA ARG A 429 -37.59 19.06 -8.36
C ARG A 429 -38.16 18.74 -6.98
N ASN A 430 -39.41 18.29 -6.92
CA ASN A 430 -40.06 17.95 -5.65
C ASN A 430 -39.28 16.84 -4.92
N LYS A 431 -38.73 15.87 -5.66
CA LYS A 431 -37.92 14.80 -5.06
C LYS A 431 -36.55 15.30 -4.57
N ILE A 432 -35.94 16.24 -5.27
CA ILE A 432 -34.71 16.92 -4.80
C ILE A 432 -35.02 17.72 -3.54
N GLU A 433 -36.15 18.43 -3.49
CA GLU A 433 -36.59 19.17 -2.31
C GLU A 433 -36.85 18.24 -1.11
N GLU A 434 -37.46 17.07 -1.33
CA GLU A 434 -37.62 16.03 -0.31
C GLU A 434 -36.26 15.57 0.25
N ILE A 435 -35.25 15.35 -0.62
CA ILE A 435 -33.88 15.00 -0.19
C ILE A 435 -33.29 16.13 0.66
N SER A 436 -33.41 17.38 0.20
CA SER A 436 -32.90 18.54 0.94
C SER A 436 -33.55 18.69 2.31
N GLN A 437 -34.86 18.48 2.41
CA GLN A 437 -35.59 18.54 3.68
C GLN A 437 -35.23 17.36 4.61
N THR A 438 -35.06 16.15 4.05
CA THR A 438 -34.74 14.93 4.82
C THR A 438 -33.37 15.02 5.49
N PHE A 439 -32.41 15.64 4.82
CA PHE A 439 -31.01 15.72 5.28
C PHE A 439 -30.56 17.13 5.64
N GLU A 440 -31.49 18.08 5.77
CA GLU A 440 -31.22 19.48 6.14
C GLU A 440 -30.13 20.12 5.26
N LEU A 441 -30.26 19.94 3.94
CA LEU A 441 -29.28 20.41 2.97
C LEU A 441 -29.58 21.82 2.48
N LEU A 442 -28.51 22.61 2.34
CA LEU A 442 -28.53 23.97 1.84
C LEU A 442 -27.79 24.06 0.51
N ASP A 443 -28.27 24.91 -0.41
CA ASP A 443 -27.52 25.31 -1.59
C ASP A 443 -26.57 26.46 -1.23
N PRO A 444 -25.24 26.25 -1.19
CA PRO A 444 -24.34 27.28 -0.70
C PRO A 444 -24.30 28.53 -1.58
N TRP A 445 -24.45 28.36 -2.91
CA TRP A 445 -24.35 29.48 -3.83
C TRP A 445 -25.61 30.35 -3.76
N ARG A 446 -26.79 29.75 -3.76
CA ARG A 446 -28.07 30.47 -3.66
C ARG A 446 -28.22 31.16 -2.30
N THR A 447 -27.80 30.51 -1.20
CA THR A 447 -27.83 31.11 0.14
C THR A 447 -26.96 32.36 0.24
N CYS A 448 -25.77 32.37 -0.39
CA CYS A 448 -24.92 33.56 -0.43
C CYS A 448 -25.37 34.64 -1.42
N HIS A 449 -26.18 34.28 -2.42
CA HIS A 449 -26.59 35.18 -3.50
C HIS A 449 -28.11 35.03 -3.76
N PRO A 450 -28.97 35.43 -2.81
CA PRO A 450 -30.40 35.16 -2.88
C PRO A 450 -31.05 35.77 -4.13
N ASP A 451 -30.65 36.99 -4.50
CA ASP A 451 -31.27 37.75 -5.59
C ASP A 451 -30.53 37.67 -6.93
N ASP A 452 -29.31 37.10 -6.95
CA ASP A 452 -28.50 37.09 -8.17
C ASP A 452 -29.01 36.06 -9.18
N LYS A 453 -29.05 36.48 -10.44
CA LYS A 453 -29.32 35.60 -11.59
C LYS A 453 -28.02 35.26 -12.31
N LYS A 454 -27.42 34.12 -11.94
CA LYS A 454 -26.23 33.58 -12.58
C LYS A 454 -26.46 32.11 -12.94
N PHE A 455 -26.06 31.76 -14.16
CA PHE A 455 -26.39 30.48 -14.79
C PHE A 455 -25.15 29.66 -15.07
N THR A 456 -25.30 28.35 -15.05
CA THR A 456 -24.21 27.39 -15.30
C THR A 456 -24.26 26.88 -16.72
N TRP A 457 -25.44 26.55 -17.23
CA TRP A 457 -25.66 26.07 -18.59
C TRP A 457 -26.06 27.19 -19.55
N ARG A 458 -25.58 27.14 -20.81
CA ARG A 458 -25.85 28.15 -21.84
C ARG A 458 -26.00 27.55 -23.24
N GLN A 459 -27.12 27.84 -23.89
CA GLN A 459 -27.29 27.70 -25.35
C GLN A 459 -27.17 29.07 -26.02
N THR A 460 -26.48 29.14 -27.16
CA THR A 460 -26.17 30.40 -27.85
C THR A 460 -27.21 30.83 -28.90
N SER A 461 -28.03 29.91 -29.41
CA SER A 461 -29.07 30.23 -30.41
C SER A 461 -30.27 29.28 -30.36
N PRO A 462 -31.49 29.77 -30.01
CA PRO A 462 -31.73 31.04 -29.30
C PRO A 462 -30.99 31.06 -27.94
N ILE A 463 -30.69 32.24 -27.41
CA ILE A 463 -30.03 32.37 -26.11
C ILE A 463 -30.94 31.80 -25.02
N LYS A 464 -30.52 30.74 -24.35
CA LYS A 464 -31.20 30.13 -23.21
C LYS A 464 -30.18 29.82 -22.13
N GLN A 465 -30.53 30.05 -20.88
CA GLN A 465 -29.62 29.82 -19.77
C GLN A 465 -30.37 29.28 -18.57
N SER A 466 -29.71 28.36 -17.86
CA SER A 466 -30.25 27.76 -16.64
C SER A 466 -29.13 27.52 -15.63
N ARG A 467 -29.43 27.58 -14.33
CA ARG A 467 -28.55 27.09 -13.27
C ARG A 467 -28.92 25.65 -12.93
N LEU A 468 -28.28 24.72 -13.62
CA LEU A 468 -28.53 23.27 -13.51
C LEU A 468 -27.51 22.56 -12.63
N ASP A 469 -26.33 23.16 -12.51
CA ASP A 469 -25.26 22.69 -11.66
C ASP A 469 -25.38 23.37 -10.31
N TYR A 470 -25.29 22.62 -9.22
CA TYR A 470 -25.24 23.16 -7.85
C TYR A 470 -24.74 22.14 -6.84
N PHE A 471 -24.29 22.66 -5.70
CA PHE A 471 -24.00 21.87 -4.52
C PHE A 471 -25.22 21.89 -3.59
N LEU A 472 -25.46 20.78 -2.89
CA LEU A 472 -26.33 20.70 -1.71
C LEU A 472 -25.49 20.14 -0.57
N VAL A 473 -25.42 20.85 0.56
CA VAL A 473 -24.54 20.50 1.67
C VAL A 473 -25.27 20.58 3.00
N SER A 474 -24.95 19.67 3.91
CA SER A 474 -25.42 19.69 5.30
C SER A 474 -24.99 20.98 6.03
N GLU A 475 -25.76 21.39 7.04
CA GLU A 475 -25.51 22.64 7.79
C GLU A 475 -24.09 22.74 8.38
N ASP A 476 -23.53 21.62 8.86
CA ASP A 476 -22.18 21.56 9.41
C ASP A 476 -21.11 21.92 8.36
N LEU A 477 -21.18 21.34 7.16
CA LEU A 477 -20.29 21.65 6.05
C LEU A 477 -20.52 23.07 5.52
N PHE A 478 -21.78 23.53 5.52
CA PHE A 478 -22.11 24.91 5.18
C PHE A 478 -21.45 25.90 6.16
N SER A 479 -21.46 25.61 7.47
CA SER A 479 -20.82 26.45 8.49
C SER A 479 -19.30 26.56 8.33
N LEU A 480 -18.68 25.54 7.72
CA LEU A 480 -17.25 25.49 7.43
C LEU A 480 -16.90 26.12 6.07
N MET A 481 -17.90 26.52 5.29
CA MET A 481 -17.71 27.13 3.98
C MET A 481 -16.86 28.41 4.09
N LYS A 482 -15.91 28.53 3.17
CA LYS A 482 -15.17 29.77 2.91
C LYS A 482 -15.73 30.52 1.71
N ASN A 483 -16.19 29.79 0.69
CA ASN A 483 -16.61 30.38 -0.56
C ASN A 483 -17.41 29.41 -1.45
N ALA A 484 -18.35 29.93 -2.23
CA ALA A 484 -19.06 29.23 -3.30
C ALA A 484 -19.10 30.12 -4.56
N LYS A 485 -18.51 29.68 -5.69
CA LYS A 485 -18.40 30.49 -6.93
C LYS A 485 -18.75 29.69 -8.17
N ILE A 486 -19.42 30.35 -9.11
CA ILE A 486 -19.58 29.89 -10.50
C ILE A 486 -18.45 30.50 -11.35
N ILE A 487 -17.64 29.65 -11.98
CA ILE A 487 -16.51 30.02 -12.86
C ILE A 487 -16.74 29.51 -14.29
N PRO A 488 -16.20 30.16 -15.33
CA PRO A 488 -16.35 29.69 -16.71
C PRO A 488 -15.80 28.27 -16.91
N GLY A 489 -16.57 27.40 -17.58
CA GLY A 489 -16.10 26.08 -17.99
C GLY A 489 -15.18 26.14 -19.22
N TYR A 490 -14.35 25.12 -19.42
CA TYR A 490 -13.44 25.02 -20.56
C TYR A 490 -13.99 24.08 -21.63
N LYS A 491 -14.25 24.59 -22.84
CA LYS A 491 -14.77 23.81 -23.98
C LYS A 491 -16.05 23.01 -23.69
N THR A 492 -16.86 23.50 -22.77
CA THR A 492 -18.16 22.95 -22.38
C THR A 492 -19.22 24.07 -22.47
N ASP A 493 -20.49 23.71 -22.63
CA ASP A 493 -21.64 24.63 -22.52
C ASP A 493 -22.06 24.88 -21.07
N HIS A 494 -21.39 24.21 -20.11
CA HIS A 494 -21.54 24.43 -18.68
C HIS A 494 -20.47 25.37 -18.10
N SER A 495 -20.75 25.89 -16.90
CA SER A 495 -19.84 26.65 -16.06
C SER A 495 -19.60 25.84 -14.80
N ALA A 496 -18.36 25.76 -14.34
CA ALA A 496 -18.03 24.99 -13.16
C ALA A 496 -18.46 25.70 -11.87
N ILE A 497 -18.80 24.91 -10.85
CA ILE A 497 -19.04 25.41 -9.50
C ILE A 497 -17.90 24.96 -8.60
N VAL A 498 -17.36 25.93 -7.85
CA VAL A 498 -16.31 25.72 -6.88
C VAL A 498 -16.87 25.96 -5.49
N PHE A 499 -16.91 24.91 -4.68
CA PHE A 499 -17.21 24.97 -3.26
C PHE A 499 -15.92 24.77 -2.45
N THR A 500 -15.69 25.64 -1.49
CA THR A 500 -14.48 25.63 -0.65
C THR A 500 -14.89 25.69 0.81
N PHE A 501 -14.40 24.76 1.62
CA PHE A 501 -14.67 24.68 3.05
C PHE A 501 -13.42 24.25 3.84
N SER A 502 -13.42 24.51 5.14
CA SER A 502 -12.38 24.04 6.05
C SER A 502 -12.67 22.62 6.51
N ALA A 503 -11.72 21.69 6.36
CA ALA A 503 -11.90 20.30 6.73
C ALA A 503 -11.77 20.01 8.25
N SER A 504 -11.51 21.02 9.08
CA SER A 504 -11.43 20.91 10.54
C SER A 504 -11.84 22.23 11.22
N LEU A 505 -12.47 22.12 12.41
CA LEU A 505 -12.76 23.24 13.32
C LEU A 505 -11.51 23.69 14.09
N ASP A 506 -10.47 22.86 14.18
CA ASP A 506 -9.26 23.15 14.94
C ASP A 506 -8.12 23.71 14.07
N LYS A 507 -7.86 25.01 14.29
CA LYS A 507 -6.62 25.78 14.03
C LYS A 507 -5.98 25.72 12.62
N ARG A 508 -6.07 26.88 11.94
CA ARG A 508 -4.90 27.67 11.42
C ARG A 508 -3.79 26.94 10.63
N VAL A 509 -4.10 25.92 9.84
CA VAL A 509 -3.19 25.40 8.81
C VAL A 509 -3.85 25.48 7.43
N ARG A 510 -3.04 25.72 6.40
CA ARG A 510 -3.39 26.14 5.03
C ARG A 510 -4.02 25.01 4.19
N ASP A 511 -4.88 24.18 4.77
CA ASP A 511 -5.40 23.01 4.07
C ASP A 511 -6.79 23.34 3.51
N ILE A 512 -6.78 23.76 2.25
CA ILE A 512 -7.98 24.17 1.51
C ILE A 512 -8.51 22.95 0.76
N GLY A 513 -9.66 22.43 1.18
CA GLY A 513 -10.46 21.54 0.35
C GLY A 513 -11.17 22.36 -0.71
N SER A 514 -10.77 22.23 -1.98
CA SER A 514 -11.50 22.79 -3.12
C SER A 514 -12.07 21.66 -3.96
N LEU A 515 -13.40 21.59 -4.07
CA LEU A 515 -14.07 20.72 -5.03
C LEU A 515 -14.54 21.54 -6.22
N ILE A 516 -14.24 21.04 -7.41
CA ILE A 516 -14.61 21.63 -8.69
C ILE A 516 -15.49 20.60 -9.39
N HIS A 517 -16.73 20.99 -9.70
CA HIS A 517 -17.59 20.22 -10.60
C HIS A 517 -17.60 20.86 -11.99
N SER A 518 -17.37 20.08 -13.04
CA SER A 518 -17.50 20.49 -14.45
C SER A 518 -17.98 19.30 -15.29
N CYS A 519 -19.00 19.51 -16.11
CA CYS A 519 -19.48 18.57 -17.12
C CYS A 519 -18.65 18.59 -18.40
#